data_AF-A0A2D5YLV3-F1
#
_entry.id   AF-A0A2D5YLV3-F1
#
_cell.length_a   1.000
_cell.length_b   1.000
_cell.length_c   1.000
_cell.angle_alpha   90.00
_cell.angle_beta   90.00
_cell.angle_gamma   90.00
#
_symmetry.space_group_name_H-M   'P 1'
#
loop_
_entity.id
_entity.type
_entity.pdbx_description
1 polymer ?
#
loop_
_entity_poly.entity_id
_entity_poly.type
_entity_poly.pdbx_seq_one_letter_code
_entity_poly.pdbx_strand_id
1 'polypeptide(L)'
;STEEIEFENNDQPHSTESILEKLGRLNHQTEHKESSFGNTYQNSSFGQSNLFKSKADLQIENLAGMIYLVKDNSVTEKRYFLNMNIVLEDILKKLQTKEHIQTLPLLISEPFKFEKITNEAELLLELNKMGLEIERLDEHTLVLRSIPEIFEEIDYTNLTKTIIEHFIVNNDLTGVSFSNLKFDQRFVFEQINAYGLSGLLELHSLKSFKEKDLLKIFYAKK
;
A
#
# COMPACT_ATOMS: atom_id res chain seq x y z
N SER A 1 -35.40 -2.04 -64.71
CA SER A 1 -36.68 -2.71 -64.50
C SER A 1 -37.07 -2.53 -63.05
N THR A 2 -38.16 -1.80 -62.87
CA THR A 2 -38.93 -1.53 -61.65
C THR A 2 -39.68 -2.77 -61.20
N GLU A 3 -39.82 -2.95 -59.87
CA GLU A 3 -40.90 -3.66 -59.16
C GLU A 3 -40.66 -3.37 -57.67
N GLU A 4 -41.31 -2.36 -57.10
CA GLU A 4 -42.65 -2.34 -56.49
C GLU A 4 -42.62 -2.71 -54.99
N ILE A 5 -42.98 -1.71 -54.20
CA ILE A 5 -43.18 -1.72 -52.75
C ILE A 5 -44.68 -1.84 -52.54
N GLU A 6 -45.14 -2.85 -51.80
CA GLU A 6 -46.48 -2.84 -51.19
C GLU A 6 -46.37 -2.93 -49.67
N PHE A 7 -47.02 -1.95 -49.05
CA PHE A 7 -47.31 -1.85 -47.63
C PHE A 7 -48.55 -2.69 -47.31
N GLU A 8 -48.52 -3.45 -46.22
CA GLU A 8 -49.73 -3.73 -45.44
C GLU A 8 -49.56 -3.23 -44.01
N ASN A 9 -50.36 -2.21 -43.69
CA ASN A 9 -50.64 -1.75 -42.34
C ASN A 9 -51.44 -2.80 -41.59
N ASN A 10 -51.08 -3.06 -40.34
CA ASN A 10 -52.08 -3.49 -39.36
C ASN A 10 -51.88 -2.72 -38.06
N ASP A 11 -52.89 -1.89 -37.78
CA ASP A 11 -53.05 -1.03 -36.62
C ASP A 11 -53.22 -1.84 -35.32
N GLN A 12 -52.33 -1.55 -34.35
CA GLN A 12 -52.57 -1.23 -32.93
C GLN A 12 -53.39 -2.19 -32.01
N PRO A 13 -53.07 -2.30 -30.69
CA PRO A 13 -52.74 -1.17 -29.82
C PRO A 13 -51.48 -1.30 -28.96
N HIS A 14 -50.79 -0.16 -28.83
CA HIS A 14 -49.81 0.08 -27.80
C HIS A 14 -50.47 -0.03 -26.42
N SER A 15 -50.09 -1.04 -25.63
CA SER A 15 -50.25 -0.94 -24.18
C SER A 15 -49.21 0.05 -23.67
N THR A 16 -49.69 1.22 -23.27
CA THR A 16 -48.92 2.20 -22.50
C THR A 16 -48.60 1.63 -21.12
N GLU A 17 -47.55 0.81 -21.02
CA GLU A 17 -46.85 0.67 -19.74
C GLU A 17 -46.26 2.04 -19.43
N SER A 18 -46.83 2.69 -18.43
CA SER A 18 -46.40 4.00 -17.96
C SER A 18 -44.93 3.91 -17.54
N ILE A 19 -44.11 4.86 -18.00
CA ILE A 19 -42.73 5.03 -17.54
C ILE A 19 -42.65 5.09 -16.00
N LEU A 20 -43.75 5.46 -15.32
CA LEU A 20 -43.88 5.42 -13.85
C LEU A 20 -43.97 4.01 -13.26
N GLU A 21 -44.49 3.00 -13.95
CA GLU A 21 -44.44 1.60 -13.49
C GLU A 21 -43.03 1.00 -13.63
N LYS A 22 -42.28 1.43 -14.64
CA LYS A 22 -40.87 1.07 -14.80
C LYS A 22 -39.97 1.75 -13.75
N LEU A 23 -40.31 2.97 -13.33
CA LEU A 23 -39.63 3.68 -12.24
C LEU A 23 -40.05 3.20 -10.84
N GLY A 24 -41.27 2.70 -10.67
CA GLY A 24 -41.76 2.13 -9.40
C GLY A 24 -41.11 0.80 -9.01
N ARG A 25 -40.65 0.01 -10.00
CA ARG A 25 -39.91 -1.25 -9.74
C ARG A 25 -38.40 -1.05 -9.56
N LEU A 26 -37.88 0.17 -9.79
CA LEU A 26 -36.48 0.54 -9.58
C LEU A 26 -36.22 1.24 -8.23
N ASN A 27 -37.28 1.53 -7.45
CA ASN A 27 -37.20 2.24 -6.17
C ASN A 27 -37.22 1.34 -4.91
N HIS A 28 -36.80 0.08 -5.04
CA HIS A 28 -36.54 -0.80 -3.89
C HIS A 28 -35.09 -1.29 -3.76
N GLN A 29 -34.13 -0.59 -4.37
CA GLN A 29 -32.71 -0.91 -4.21
C GLN A 29 -31.79 0.26 -3.87
N THR A 30 -32.32 1.41 -3.48
CA THR A 30 -31.50 2.57 -3.08
C THR A 30 -32.07 3.27 -1.86
N GLU A 31 -31.98 2.61 -0.71
CA GLU A 31 -31.85 3.32 0.56
C GLU A 31 -30.39 3.24 1.03
N HIS A 32 -29.76 4.41 1.04
CA HIS A 32 -28.48 4.67 1.67
C HIS A 32 -28.50 4.19 3.14
N LYS A 33 -27.67 3.20 3.44
CA LYS A 33 -26.94 3.20 4.71
C LYS A 33 -25.47 3.36 4.37
N GLU A 34 -24.93 4.51 4.75
CA GLU A 34 -23.50 4.72 4.89
C GLU A 34 -22.94 3.59 5.77
N SER A 35 -22.29 2.61 5.17
CA SER A 35 -21.46 1.64 5.87
C SER A 35 -20.01 1.96 5.54
N SER A 36 -19.28 2.41 6.56
CA SER A 36 -17.83 2.48 6.59
C SER A 36 -17.23 1.22 5.95
N PHE A 37 -16.60 1.38 4.78
CA PHE A 37 -15.93 0.30 4.07
C PHE A 37 -14.69 -0.14 4.86
N GLY A 38 -14.87 -1.07 5.80
CA GLY A 38 -13.82 -1.99 6.20
C GLY A 38 -13.70 -3.06 5.12
N ASN A 39 -12.71 -2.93 4.23
CA ASN A 39 -12.43 -3.96 3.25
C ASN A 39 -11.83 -5.18 3.96
N THR A 40 -12.66 -6.18 4.23
CA THR A 40 -12.19 -7.52 4.60
C THR A 40 -11.67 -8.20 3.34
N TYR A 41 -10.34 -8.31 3.19
CA TYR A 41 -9.73 -9.02 2.06
C TYR A 41 -10.08 -10.52 2.13
N GLN A 42 -10.97 -10.96 1.25
CA GLN A 42 -11.14 -12.39 0.95
C GLN A 42 -10.21 -12.76 -0.21
N ASN A 43 -9.16 -13.52 0.07
CA ASN A 43 -8.31 -14.15 -0.94
C ASN A 43 -9.16 -14.96 -1.94
N SER A 44 -9.32 -14.45 -3.17
CA SER A 44 -9.73 -15.25 -4.32
C SER A 44 -8.53 -16.01 -4.88
N SER A 45 -8.04 -16.99 -4.11
CA SER A 45 -7.15 -18.04 -4.61
C SER A 45 -8.01 -19.29 -4.84
N PHE A 46 -8.27 -19.57 -6.12
CA PHE A 46 -8.97 -20.77 -6.57
C PHE A 46 -8.00 -21.96 -6.44
N GLY A 47 -8.00 -22.64 -5.28
CA GLY A 47 -7.17 -23.83 -5.07
C GLY A 47 -6.93 -24.16 -3.60
N GLN A 48 -7.83 -24.97 -3.01
CA GLN A 48 -7.75 -25.86 -1.84
C GLN A 48 -6.57 -25.73 -0.82
N SER A 49 -6.10 -24.54 -0.47
CA SER A 49 -5.09 -24.32 0.58
C SER A 49 -5.60 -23.53 1.78
N ASN A 50 -6.87 -23.09 1.74
CA ASN A 50 -7.48 -22.24 2.77
C ASN A 50 -8.24 -23.00 3.87
N LEU A 51 -8.15 -24.34 3.97
CA LEU A 51 -8.94 -25.08 4.95
C LEU A 51 -8.38 -25.05 6.39
N PHE A 52 -7.12 -24.62 6.60
CA PHE A 52 -6.48 -24.63 7.93
C PHE A 52 -5.67 -23.39 8.30
N LYS A 53 -5.72 -22.30 7.51
CA LYS A 53 -5.21 -21.01 7.98
C LYS A 53 -6.32 -20.33 8.75
N SER A 54 -6.23 -20.29 10.09
CA SER A 54 -7.06 -19.39 10.88
C SER A 54 -6.85 -17.99 10.30
N LYS A 55 -7.83 -17.49 9.54
CA LYS A 55 -7.84 -16.10 9.09
C LYS A 55 -7.86 -15.27 10.36
N ALA A 56 -6.70 -14.74 10.76
CA ALA A 56 -6.67 -13.66 11.72
C ALA A 56 -7.56 -12.57 11.12
N ASP A 57 -8.64 -12.24 11.82
CA ASP A 57 -9.59 -11.23 11.38
C ASP A 57 -8.99 -9.85 11.69
N LEU A 58 -7.92 -9.53 10.95
CA LEU A 58 -7.17 -8.29 11.05
C LEU A 58 -7.75 -7.30 10.05
N GLN A 59 -8.13 -6.12 10.55
CA GLN A 59 -8.46 -4.98 9.72
C GLN A 59 -7.36 -3.93 9.83
N ILE A 60 -6.95 -3.37 8.69
CA ILE A 60 -5.87 -2.39 8.60
C ILE A 60 -6.42 -1.10 7.99
N GLU A 61 -6.27 0.01 8.70
CA GLU A 61 -6.68 1.33 8.26
C GLU A 61 -5.46 2.26 8.26
N ASN A 62 -5.17 2.92 7.14
CA ASN A 62 -4.12 3.94 7.10
C ASN A 62 -4.64 5.21 7.79
N LEU A 63 -3.90 5.73 8.78
CA LEU A 63 -4.30 6.92 9.52
C LEU A 63 -3.65 8.17 8.93
N ALA A 64 -2.33 8.15 8.77
CA ALA A 64 -1.55 9.23 8.19
C ALA A 64 -0.14 8.72 7.83
N GLY A 65 0.31 8.98 6.60
CA GLY A 65 1.63 8.57 6.11
C GLY A 65 1.90 7.09 6.39
N MET A 66 2.94 6.83 7.18
CA MET A 66 3.39 5.49 7.60
C MET A 66 2.74 4.93 8.86
N ILE A 67 1.70 5.58 9.41
CA ILE A 67 1.00 5.12 10.61
C ILE A 67 -0.32 4.45 10.24
N TYR A 68 -0.52 3.22 10.72
CA TYR A 68 -1.69 2.39 10.46
C TYR A 68 -2.35 1.95 11.76
N LEU A 69 -3.67 1.86 11.75
CA LEU A 69 -4.46 1.21 12.78
C LEU A 69 -4.64 -0.26 12.41
N VAL A 70 -4.20 -1.16 13.28
CA VAL A 70 -4.43 -2.61 13.16
C VAL A 70 -5.46 -3.02 14.21
N LYS A 71 -6.60 -3.54 13.76
CA LYS A 71 -7.67 -4.07 14.61
C LYS A 71 -7.61 -5.59 14.56
N ASP A 72 -7.39 -6.22 15.70
CA ASP A 72 -7.45 -7.68 15.86
C ASP A 72 -8.81 -8.07 16.44
N ASN A 73 -9.70 -8.50 15.55
CA ASN A 73 -11.04 -8.94 15.92
C ASN A 73 -11.05 -10.37 16.47
N SER A 74 -9.94 -11.11 16.37
CA SER A 74 -9.85 -12.50 16.84
C SER A 74 -9.67 -12.61 18.36
N VAL A 75 -9.07 -11.58 18.98
CA VAL A 75 -8.80 -11.55 20.42
C VAL A 75 -9.19 -10.19 21.00
N THR A 76 -10.34 -10.13 21.68
CA THR A 76 -10.73 -9.00 22.55
C THR A 76 -10.79 -7.61 21.90
N GLU A 77 -11.02 -7.50 20.59
CA GLU A 77 -11.03 -6.24 19.82
C GLU A 77 -9.80 -5.36 20.11
N LYS A 78 -8.62 -5.98 20.20
CA LYS A 78 -7.39 -5.22 20.47
C LYS A 78 -7.06 -4.34 19.28
N ARG A 79 -6.59 -3.13 19.60
CA ARG A 79 -6.18 -2.14 18.61
C ARG A 79 -4.72 -1.76 18.82
N TYR A 80 -4.03 -1.60 17.70
CA TYR A 80 -2.61 -1.27 17.68
C TYR A 80 -2.36 -0.14 16.70
N PHE A 81 -1.42 0.74 17.05
CA PHE A 81 -0.78 1.61 16.07
C PHE A 81 0.46 0.92 15.54
N LEU A 82 0.54 0.79 14.22
CA LEU A 82 1.70 0.28 13.49
C LEU A 82 2.41 1.46 12.83
N ASN A 83 3.69 1.62 13.12
CA ASN A 83 4.58 2.55 12.46
C ASN A 83 5.44 1.80 11.43
N MET A 84 5.04 1.91 10.16
CA MET A 84 5.73 1.27 9.04
C MET A 84 7.09 1.91 8.71
N ASN A 85 7.41 3.11 9.23
CA ASN A 85 8.76 3.67 9.10
C ASN A 85 9.80 2.77 9.74
N ILE A 86 9.51 2.30 10.96
CA ILE A 86 10.40 1.42 11.73
C ILE A 86 10.51 0.06 11.03
N VAL A 87 9.40 -0.46 10.48
CA VAL A 87 9.40 -1.72 9.71
C VAL A 87 10.25 -1.58 8.45
N LEU A 88 10.12 -0.49 7.70
CA LEU A 88 10.93 -0.24 6.50
C LEU A 88 12.41 -0.09 6.85
N GLU A 89 12.76 0.65 7.90
CA GLU A 89 14.14 0.75 8.38
C GLU A 89 14.75 -0.62 8.70
N ASP A 90 13.97 -1.50 9.35
CA ASP A 90 14.42 -2.85 9.65
C ASP A 90 14.58 -3.71 8.39
N ILE A 91 13.67 -3.58 7.41
CA ILE A 91 13.79 -4.24 6.10
C ILE A 91 15.09 -3.80 5.41
N LEU A 92 15.37 -2.50 5.34
CA LEU A 92 16.58 -1.97 4.69
C LEU A 92 17.85 -2.46 5.40
N LYS A 93 17.88 -2.48 6.73
CA LYS A 93 19.00 -3.03 7.52
C LYS A 93 19.22 -4.52 7.26
N LYS A 94 18.13 -5.31 7.22
CA LYS A 94 18.20 -6.73 6.88
C LYS A 94 18.76 -6.95 5.49
N LEU A 95 18.33 -6.15 4.50
CA LEU A 95 18.85 -6.21 3.14
C LEU A 95 20.36 -5.96 3.12
N GLN A 96 20.87 -4.93 3.80
CA GLN A 96 22.32 -4.63 3.87
C GLN A 96 23.19 -5.79 4.37
N THR A 97 22.62 -6.67 5.21
CA THR A 97 23.35 -7.80 5.82
C THR A 97 23.16 -9.13 5.09
N LYS A 98 22.31 -9.16 4.06
CA LYS A 98 21.95 -10.39 3.37
C LYS A 98 23.01 -10.74 2.32
N GLU A 99 23.50 -11.98 2.33
CA GLU A 99 24.50 -12.43 1.33
C GLU A 99 23.97 -12.39 -0.10
N HIS A 100 22.68 -12.71 -0.30
CA HIS A 100 22.02 -12.65 -1.60
C HIS A 100 20.65 -12.00 -1.51
N ILE A 101 20.48 -10.91 -2.24
CA ILE A 101 19.21 -10.21 -2.43
C ILE A 101 18.67 -10.58 -3.80
N GLN A 102 17.40 -10.99 -3.85
CA GLN A 102 16.68 -11.18 -5.09
C GLN A 102 16.22 -9.80 -5.57
N THR A 103 16.71 -9.40 -6.74
CA THR A 103 16.41 -8.10 -7.36
C THR A 103 15.59 -8.27 -8.63
N LEU A 104 14.77 -7.27 -8.90
CA LEU A 104 13.98 -7.13 -10.13
C LEU A 104 14.61 -6.01 -10.97
N PRO A 105 15.06 -6.30 -12.20
CA PRO A 105 15.53 -5.26 -13.11
C PRO A 105 14.35 -4.39 -13.55
N LEU A 106 14.55 -3.08 -13.54
CA LEU A 106 13.56 -2.12 -14.03
C LEU A 106 13.67 -2.00 -15.55
N LEU A 107 12.57 -2.29 -16.26
CA LEU A 107 12.50 -2.14 -17.71
C LEU A 107 12.55 -0.67 -18.14
N ILE A 108 11.96 0.20 -17.32
CA ILE A 108 11.93 1.65 -17.50
C ILE A 108 12.21 2.25 -16.13
N SER A 109 13.20 3.13 -16.06
CA SER A 109 13.54 3.82 -14.83
C SER A 109 13.52 5.31 -15.00
N GLU A 110 12.94 5.97 -14.00
CA GLU A 110 12.88 7.42 -13.96
C GLU A 110 14.25 7.98 -13.52
N PRO A 111 14.78 9.01 -14.21
CA PRO A 111 16.02 9.63 -13.82
C PRO A 111 15.82 10.53 -12.60
N PHE A 112 16.71 10.40 -11.63
CA PHE A 112 16.84 11.35 -10.54
C PHE A 112 17.86 12.42 -10.88
N LYS A 113 17.46 13.69 -10.73
CA LYS A 113 18.34 14.83 -10.96
C LYS A 113 18.86 15.35 -9.63
N PHE A 114 20.17 15.31 -9.46
CA PHE A 114 20.87 15.82 -8.29
C PHE A 114 22.04 16.71 -8.72
N GLU A 115 22.36 17.70 -7.90
CA GLU A 115 23.68 18.34 -7.99
C GLU A 115 24.78 17.35 -7.59
N LYS A 116 26.04 17.82 -7.58
CA LYS A 116 27.18 16.98 -7.21
C LYS A 116 26.99 16.41 -5.79
N ILE A 117 26.98 15.08 -5.69
CA ILE A 117 26.81 14.35 -4.42
C ILE A 117 28.19 14.18 -3.78
N THR A 118 28.36 14.73 -2.57
CA THR A 118 29.54 14.44 -1.75
C THR A 118 29.49 12.98 -1.30
N ASN A 119 30.61 12.26 -1.39
CA ASN A 119 30.70 10.83 -1.06
C ASN A 119 29.76 9.91 -1.85
N GLU A 120 29.51 10.24 -3.13
CA GLU A 120 28.67 9.42 -4.02
C GLU A 120 29.06 7.93 -4.04
N ALA A 121 30.36 7.62 -4.06
CA ALA A 121 30.82 6.23 -4.06
C ALA A 121 30.35 5.43 -2.82
N GLU A 122 30.28 6.08 -1.66
CA GLU A 122 29.78 5.47 -0.43
C GLU A 122 28.27 5.29 -0.48
N LEU A 123 27.54 6.30 -0.94
CA LEU A 123 26.09 6.21 -1.18
C LEU A 123 25.74 5.05 -2.11
N LEU A 124 26.38 4.98 -3.28
CA LEU A 124 26.12 3.93 -4.26
C LEU A 124 26.46 2.54 -3.72
N LEU A 125 27.51 2.42 -2.90
CA LEU A 125 27.86 1.17 -2.24
C LEU A 125 26.77 0.74 -1.25
N GLU A 126 26.27 1.66 -0.41
CA GLU A 126 25.21 1.37 0.55
C GLU A 126 23.87 1.02 -0.11
N LEU A 127 23.50 1.75 -1.18
CA LEU A 127 22.30 1.43 -1.97
C LEU A 127 22.42 0.05 -2.62
N ASN A 128 23.59 -0.28 -3.17
CA ASN A 128 23.81 -1.59 -3.77
C ASN A 128 23.72 -2.73 -2.73
N LYS A 129 24.23 -2.51 -1.50
CA LYS A 129 24.04 -3.46 -0.38
C LYS A 129 22.57 -3.67 -0.03
N MET A 130 21.70 -2.69 -0.28
CA MET A 130 20.26 -2.82 -0.11
C MET A 130 19.57 -3.47 -1.31
N GLY A 131 20.29 -3.78 -2.39
CA GLY A 131 19.74 -4.27 -3.67
C GLY A 131 19.12 -3.18 -4.55
N LEU A 132 19.40 -1.90 -4.26
CA LEU A 132 19.02 -0.75 -5.08
C LEU A 132 20.21 -0.39 -5.98
N GLU A 133 20.24 -0.95 -7.19
CA GLU A 133 21.32 -0.67 -8.13
C GLU A 133 21.10 0.66 -8.82
N ILE A 134 22.01 1.61 -8.63
CA ILE A 134 21.96 2.93 -9.28
C ILE A 134 23.16 3.08 -10.19
N GLU A 135 22.90 3.60 -11.40
CA GLU A 135 23.91 3.97 -12.38
C GLU A 135 23.91 5.48 -12.59
N ARG A 136 25.11 6.06 -12.72
CA ARG A 136 25.26 7.46 -13.13
C ARG A 136 25.32 7.57 -14.64
N LEU A 137 24.43 8.37 -15.22
CA LEU A 137 24.41 8.64 -16.67
C LEU A 137 25.26 9.84 -17.07
N ASP A 138 25.25 10.90 -16.26
CA ASP A 138 26.03 12.13 -16.48
C ASP A 138 26.35 12.82 -15.15
N GLU A 139 26.85 14.06 -15.17
CA GLU A 139 27.23 14.83 -13.97
C GLU A 139 26.07 15.14 -13.02
N HIS A 140 24.81 15.06 -13.47
CA HIS A 140 23.64 15.43 -12.66
C HIS A 140 22.54 14.36 -12.62
N THR A 141 22.72 13.24 -13.31
CA THR A 141 21.66 12.26 -13.52
C THR A 141 22.05 10.88 -12.99
N LEU A 142 21.26 10.39 -12.03
CA LEU A 142 21.28 9.02 -11.53
C LEU A 142 20.06 8.26 -12.04
N VAL A 143 20.22 6.97 -12.29
CA VAL A 143 19.15 6.09 -12.78
C VAL A 143 19.13 4.79 -11.98
N LEU A 144 17.95 4.43 -11.46
CA LEU A 144 17.72 3.14 -10.81
C LEU A 144 17.65 2.04 -11.87
N ARG A 145 18.39 0.95 -11.69
CA ARG A 145 18.45 -0.18 -12.63
C ARG A 145 17.73 -1.41 -12.11
N SER A 146 17.78 -1.63 -10.81
CA SER A 146 17.05 -2.71 -10.17
C SER A 146 16.64 -2.35 -8.75
N ILE A 147 15.63 -3.07 -8.27
CA ILE A 147 15.12 -2.95 -6.90
C ILE A 147 15.05 -4.34 -6.26
N PRO A 148 15.07 -4.45 -4.93
CA PRO A 148 14.69 -5.67 -4.24
C PRO A 148 13.26 -6.09 -4.62
N GLU A 149 13.01 -7.38 -4.80
CA GLU A 149 11.68 -7.91 -5.16
C GLU A 149 10.59 -7.54 -4.14
N ILE A 150 10.96 -7.44 -2.85
CA ILE A 150 10.05 -6.97 -1.79
C ILE A 150 9.51 -5.55 -2.03
N PHE A 151 10.14 -4.76 -2.90
CA PHE A 151 9.72 -3.41 -3.24
C PHE A 151 8.96 -3.30 -4.57
N GLU A 152 8.54 -4.42 -5.17
CA GLU A 152 7.77 -4.41 -6.43
C GLU A 152 6.46 -3.62 -6.32
N GLU A 153 5.73 -3.77 -5.21
CA GLU A 153 4.42 -3.14 -5.01
C GLU A 153 4.50 -1.78 -4.27
N ILE A 154 5.69 -1.20 -4.11
CA ILE A 154 5.85 0.11 -3.45
C ILE A 154 6.34 1.19 -4.43
N ASP A 155 6.16 2.45 -4.03
CA ASP A 155 6.72 3.60 -4.73
C ASP A 155 8.24 3.68 -4.54
N TYR A 156 8.95 2.81 -5.26
CA TYR A 156 10.40 2.68 -5.18
C TYR A 156 11.11 3.96 -5.64
N THR A 157 10.52 4.74 -6.55
CA THR A 157 11.08 6.02 -6.99
C THR A 157 11.18 6.99 -5.82
N ASN A 158 10.06 7.22 -5.11
CA ASN A 158 10.08 8.11 -3.95
C ASN A 158 10.88 7.53 -2.79
N LEU A 159 10.90 6.20 -2.60
CA LEU A 159 11.75 5.55 -1.60
C LEU A 159 13.22 5.86 -1.87
N THR A 160 13.71 5.52 -3.06
CA THR A 160 15.11 5.71 -3.45
C THR A 160 15.49 7.18 -3.39
N LYS A 161 14.63 8.08 -3.88
CA LYS A 161 14.85 9.52 -3.80
C LYS A 161 14.99 10.00 -2.35
N THR A 162 14.11 9.55 -1.46
CA THR A 162 14.14 9.92 -0.03
C THR A 162 15.44 9.47 0.64
N ILE A 163 15.93 8.27 0.30
CA ILE A 163 17.21 7.75 0.82
C ILE A 163 18.38 8.62 0.33
N ILE A 164 18.43 8.94 -0.97
CA ILE A 164 19.50 9.75 -1.57
C ILE A 164 19.50 11.16 -0.99
N GLU A 165 18.34 11.82 -0.93
CA GLU A 165 18.20 13.17 -0.38
C GLU A 165 18.63 13.23 1.08
N HIS A 166 18.27 12.22 1.88
CA HIS A 166 18.70 12.13 3.26
C HIS A 166 20.23 12.00 3.37
N PHE A 167 20.85 11.16 2.54
CA PHE A 167 22.31 11.01 2.53
C PHE A 167 23.03 12.29 2.10
N ILE A 168 22.52 13.01 1.10
CA ILE A 168 23.11 14.28 0.65
C ILE A 168 23.17 15.30 1.79
N VAL A 169 22.14 15.33 2.65
CA VAL A 169 22.05 16.27 3.77
C VAL A 169 22.87 15.82 4.98
N ASN A 170 22.84 14.53 5.33
CA ASN A 170 23.36 14.03 6.60
C ASN A 170 24.69 13.26 6.46
N ASN A 171 25.06 12.85 5.25
CA ASN A 171 26.20 11.97 4.96
C ASN A 171 26.17 10.64 5.74
N ASP A 172 24.97 10.14 6.04
CA ASP A 172 24.70 8.81 6.58
C ASP A 172 23.26 8.37 6.21
N LEU A 173 22.89 7.12 6.51
CA LEU A 173 21.57 6.53 6.25
C LEU A 173 20.79 6.21 7.53
N THR A 174 21.12 6.85 8.65
CA THR A 174 20.48 6.59 9.94
C THR A 174 19.33 7.56 10.18
N GLY A 175 18.18 7.05 10.61
CA GLY A 175 17.02 7.91 10.91
C GLY A 175 16.37 8.54 9.67
N VAL A 176 16.48 7.89 8.50
CA VAL A 176 15.74 8.29 7.30
C VAL A 176 14.24 8.34 7.61
N SER A 177 13.61 9.48 7.32
CA SER A 177 12.16 9.63 7.49
C SER A 177 11.46 9.32 6.18
N PHE A 178 10.64 8.27 6.17
CA PHE A 178 9.79 7.88 5.05
C PHE A 178 8.35 8.37 5.24
N SER A 179 8.16 9.48 5.95
CA SER A 179 6.84 10.02 6.28
C SER A 179 6.04 10.50 5.05
N ASN A 180 6.73 10.81 3.96
CA ASN A 180 6.17 11.16 2.65
C ASN A 180 5.69 9.94 1.84
N LEU A 181 6.09 8.73 2.23
CA LEU A 181 5.68 7.51 1.56
C LEU A 181 4.34 7.01 2.13
N LYS A 182 3.64 6.25 1.30
CA LYS A 182 2.47 5.47 1.70
C LYS A 182 2.57 4.10 1.07
N PHE A 183 2.22 3.07 1.84
CA PHE A 183 2.18 1.70 1.35
C PHE A 183 0.75 1.27 1.13
N ASP A 184 0.57 0.40 0.14
CA ASP A 184 -0.70 -0.28 -0.03
C ASP A 184 -1.01 -1.18 1.18
N GLN A 185 -2.30 -1.35 1.47
CA GLN A 185 -2.74 -2.18 2.58
C GLN A 185 -2.26 -3.62 2.47
N ARG A 186 -2.15 -4.16 1.26
CA ARG A 186 -1.64 -5.51 1.01
C ARG A 186 -0.20 -5.65 1.44
N PHE A 187 0.67 -4.73 1.04
CA PHE A 187 2.07 -4.73 1.46
C PHE A 187 2.19 -4.68 2.98
N VAL A 188 1.42 -3.80 3.64
CA VAL A 188 1.40 -3.71 5.11
C VAL A 188 0.93 -5.01 5.75
N PHE A 189 -0.10 -5.65 5.20
CA PHE A 189 -0.59 -6.94 5.68
C PHE A 189 0.45 -8.06 5.53
N GLU A 190 1.17 -8.09 4.41
CA GLU A 190 2.27 -9.03 4.17
C GLU A 190 3.40 -8.84 5.18
N GLN A 191 3.76 -7.59 5.51
CA GLN A 191 4.74 -7.32 6.56
C GLN A 191 4.23 -7.73 7.94
N ILE A 192 2.96 -7.50 8.27
CA ILE A 192 2.38 -7.99 9.53
C ILE A 192 2.45 -9.52 9.62
N ASN A 193 2.20 -10.24 8.52
CA ASN A 193 2.31 -11.70 8.51
C ASN A 193 3.76 -12.18 8.61
N ALA A 194 4.71 -11.48 7.97
CA ALA A 194 6.12 -11.86 7.97
C ALA A 194 6.75 -11.71 9.37
N TYR A 195 6.43 -10.63 10.09
CA TYR A 195 6.95 -10.37 11.43
C TYR A 195 6.11 -11.01 12.54
N GLY A 196 4.80 -11.14 12.32
CA GLY A 196 3.82 -11.39 13.37
C GLY A 196 3.67 -10.22 14.35
N LEU A 197 2.55 -10.17 15.08
CA LEU A 197 2.31 -9.09 16.06
C LEU A 197 3.41 -9.04 17.14
N SER A 198 3.89 -10.20 17.60
CA SER A 198 4.97 -10.29 18.60
C SER A 198 6.27 -9.69 18.08
N GLY A 199 6.69 -10.04 16.85
CA GLY A 199 7.91 -9.49 16.26
C GLY A 199 7.81 -7.98 16.04
N LEU A 200 6.64 -7.48 15.65
CA LEU A 200 6.42 -6.04 15.50
C LEU A 200 6.43 -5.28 16.85
N LEU A 201 5.99 -5.91 17.95
CA LEU A 201 6.09 -5.36 19.31
C LEU A 201 7.54 -5.31 19.79
N GLU A 202 8.32 -6.37 19.53
CA GLU A 202 9.76 -6.44 19.84
C GLU A 202 10.56 -5.41 19.04
N LEU A 203 10.19 -5.18 17.77
CA LEU A 203 10.74 -4.13 16.93
C LEU A 203 10.32 -2.71 17.36
N HIS A 204 9.41 -2.58 18.33
CA HIS A 204 8.80 -1.31 18.74
C HIS A 204 8.06 -0.56 17.62
N SER A 205 7.75 -1.25 16.53
CA SER A 205 6.94 -0.73 15.42
C SER A 205 5.44 -0.79 15.72
N LEU A 206 5.02 -1.72 16.58
CA LEU A 206 3.63 -1.90 16.99
C LEU A 206 3.45 -1.42 18.44
N LYS A 207 2.40 -0.66 18.70
CA LYS A 207 2.02 -0.23 20.06
C LYS A 207 0.55 -0.47 20.32
N SER A 208 0.27 -1.34 21.29
CA SER A 208 -1.10 -1.50 21.80
C SER A 208 -1.52 -0.27 22.59
N PHE A 209 -2.78 0.12 22.49
CA PHE A 209 -3.34 1.16 23.34
C PHE A 209 -4.64 0.69 23.97
N LYS A 210 -4.92 1.16 25.18
CA LYS A 210 -6.24 1.02 25.79
C LYS A 210 -6.99 2.33 25.57
N GLU A 211 -8.31 2.27 25.49
CA GLU A 211 -9.17 3.45 25.35
C GLU A 211 -8.85 4.52 26.40
N LYS A 212 -8.61 4.10 27.66
CA LYS A 212 -8.19 4.98 28.76
C LYS A 212 -6.90 5.77 28.48
N ASP A 213 -5.99 5.23 27.66
CA ASP A 213 -4.72 5.89 27.33
C ASP A 213 -4.95 7.00 26.29
N LEU A 214 -5.85 6.76 25.32
CA LEU A 214 -6.30 7.80 24.38
C LEU A 214 -7.08 8.90 25.10
N LEU A 215 -7.98 8.52 26.01
CA LEU A 215 -8.75 9.49 26.80
C LEU A 215 -7.85 10.41 27.61
N LYS A 216 -6.74 9.91 28.17
CA LYS A 216 -5.73 10.75 28.82
C LYS A 216 -5.09 11.72 27.83
N ILE A 217 -4.71 11.29 26.63
CA ILE A 217 -4.05 12.18 25.67
C ILE A 217 -4.99 13.30 25.20
N PHE A 218 -6.25 12.99 24.89
CA PHE A 218 -7.20 13.96 24.35
C PHE A 218 -7.91 14.79 25.41
N TYR A 219 -8.14 14.24 26.61
CA TYR A 219 -8.90 14.90 27.67
C TYR A 219 -8.07 15.27 28.92
N ALA A 220 -6.76 14.97 28.99
CA ALA A 220 -5.91 15.51 30.06
C ALA A 220 -5.47 16.97 29.85
N LYS A 221 -6.12 17.71 28.95
CA LYS A 221 -6.13 19.17 29.03
C LYS A 221 -7.08 19.59 30.17
N LYS A 222 -6.55 19.64 31.39
CA LYS A 222 -7.01 20.52 32.47
C LYS A 222 -5.80 21.11 33.18
#